data_AF-A0A3D2D4J4-F1
#
_entry.id   AF-A0A3D2D4J4-F1
#
_cell.length_a   1.000
_cell.length_b   1.000
_cell.length_c   1.000
_cell.angle_alpha   90.00
_cell.angle_beta   90.00
_cell.angle_gamma   90.00
#
_symmetry.space_group_name_H-M   'P 1'
#
loop_
_entity.id
_entity.type
_entity.pdbx_description
1 polymer ?
#
loop_
_entity_poly.entity_id
_entity_poly.type
_entity_poly.pdbx_seq_one_letter_code
_entity_poly.pdbx_strand_id
1 'polypeptide(L)'
;MKTIETIKKELKQVKYYYQMYDLFANRPGTRLIPPDYVTQMVNDYGHRIFGAPIRLRMAYDHLYRLCKSQKTYAQECGVTDKYIQILNRRIVNFFYDSFNKEQK
;
A
#
# COMPACT_ATOMS: atom_id res chain seq x y z
N MET A 1 -14.02 -0.54 -13.64
CA MET A 1 -14.01 -1.66 -12.68
C MET A 1 -12.58 -2.16 -12.50
N LYS A 2 -12.06 -2.22 -11.26
CA LYS A 2 -10.73 -2.79 -10.97
C LYS A 2 -10.84 -4.25 -10.58
N THR A 3 -9.97 -5.10 -11.13
CA THR A 3 -9.84 -6.49 -10.70
C THR A 3 -8.92 -6.60 -9.49
N ILE A 4 -9.03 -7.71 -8.75
CA ILE A 4 -8.13 -8.04 -7.64
C ILE A 4 -6.67 -8.11 -8.10
N GLU A 5 -6.42 -8.60 -9.31
CA GLU A 5 -5.08 -8.72 -9.88
C GLU A 5 -4.47 -7.34 -10.19
N THR A 6 -5.25 -6.45 -10.79
CA THR A 6 -4.85 -5.06 -11.01
C THR A 6 -4.49 -4.38 -9.69
N ILE A 7 -5.33 -4.56 -8.66
CA ILE A 7 -5.07 -3.98 -7.33
C ILE A 7 -3.77 -4.52 -6.73
N LYS A 8 -3.52 -5.82 -6.81
CA LYS A 8 -2.26 -6.40 -6.33
C LYS A 8 -1.05 -5.85 -7.09
N LYS A 9 -1.17 -5.64 -8.41
CA LYS A 9 -0.10 -5.07 -9.25
C LYS A 9 0.16 -3.60 -8.88
N GLU A 10 -0.88 -2.80 -8.74
CA GLU A 10 -0.78 -1.39 -8.35
C GLU A 10 -0.22 -1.25 -6.93
N LEU A 11 -0.64 -2.07 -5.97
CA LEU A 11 -0.06 -2.08 -4.62
C LEU A 11 1.44 -2.42 -4.59
N LYS A 12 1.92 -3.26 -5.53
CA LYS A 12 3.37 -3.46 -5.71
C LYS A 12 4.05 -2.19 -6.23
N GLN A 13 3.41 -1.45 -7.13
CA GLN A 13 3.93 -0.16 -7.60
C GLN A 13 3.91 0.91 -6.49
N VAL A 14 2.87 0.95 -5.65
CA VAL A 14 2.84 1.81 -4.45
C VAL A 14 4.03 1.51 -3.55
N LYS A 15 4.29 0.23 -3.26
CA LYS A 15 5.45 -0.16 -2.46
C LYS A 15 6.76 0.31 -3.09
N TYR A 16 6.92 0.05 -4.38
CA TYR A 16 8.12 0.45 -5.11
C TYR A 16 8.34 1.97 -5.09
N TYR A 17 7.26 2.75 -5.27
CA TYR A 17 7.30 4.21 -5.16
C TYR A 17 7.90 4.65 -3.82
N TYR A 18 7.41 4.12 -2.70
CA TYR A 18 7.92 4.51 -1.38
C TYR A 18 9.34 4.02 -1.11
N GLN A 19 9.73 2.85 -1.64
CA GLN A 19 11.12 2.39 -1.58
C GLN A 19 12.06 3.34 -2.32
N MET A 20 11.66 3.80 -3.51
CA MET A 20 12.46 4.77 -4.27
C MET A 20 12.45 6.13 -3.58
N TYR A 21 11.30 6.57 -3.07
CA TYR A 21 11.20 7.84 -2.35
C TYR A 21 12.20 7.90 -1.20
N ASP A 22 12.27 6.86 -0.37
CA ASP A 22 13.23 6.76 0.73
C ASP A 22 14.69 6.72 0.24
N LEU A 23 14.97 5.97 -0.83
CA LEU A 23 16.31 5.91 -1.42
C LEU A 23 16.82 7.27 -1.93
N PHE A 24 15.96 8.04 -2.61
CA PHE A 24 16.31 9.34 -3.17
C PHE A 24 16.29 10.46 -2.12
N ALA A 25 15.40 10.39 -1.12
CA ALA A 25 15.37 11.36 -0.02
C ALA A 25 16.69 11.41 0.76
N ASN A 26 17.40 10.27 0.84
CA ASN A 26 18.68 10.16 1.53
C ASN A 26 19.90 10.50 0.64
N ARG A 27 19.71 11.02 -0.58
CA ARG A 27 20.79 11.32 -1.53
C ARG A 27 20.81 12.81 -1.91
N PRO A 28 21.79 13.59 -1.42
CA PRO A 28 21.94 15.01 -1.76
C PRO A 28 22.06 15.22 -3.28
N GLY A 29 21.35 16.22 -3.81
CA GLY A 29 21.41 16.59 -5.23
C GLY A 29 20.58 15.70 -6.17
N THR A 30 19.81 14.75 -5.65
CA THR A 30 18.91 13.91 -6.46
C THR A 30 17.46 14.06 -6.01
N ARG A 31 16.53 14.02 -6.95
CA ARG A 31 15.08 14.06 -6.67
C ARG A 31 14.39 12.96 -7.46
N LEU A 32 13.52 12.20 -6.80
CA LEU A 32 12.63 11.27 -7.49
C LEU A 32 11.60 12.09 -8.29
N ILE A 33 11.55 11.88 -9.60
CA ILE A 33 10.52 12.43 -10.50
C ILE A 33 9.75 11.23 -11.06
N PRO A 34 8.70 10.76 -10.35
CA PRO A 34 7.87 9.68 -10.83
C PRO A 34 6.92 10.19 -11.92
N PRO A 35 6.53 9.34 -12.89
CA PRO A 35 5.48 9.71 -13.84
C PRO A 35 4.17 10.11 -13.15
N ASP A 36 3.43 11.06 -13.74
CA ASP A 36 2.20 11.60 -13.13
C ASP A 36 1.17 10.51 -12.80
N TYR A 37 1.00 9.51 -13.67
CA TYR A 37 0.07 8.41 -13.44
C TYR A 37 0.43 7.58 -12.19
N VAL A 38 1.73 7.47 -11.86
CA VAL A 38 2.19 6.78 -10.64
C VAL A 38 1.83 7.61 -9.42
N THR A 39 2.07 8.92 -9.48
CA THR A 39 1.74 9.85 -8.39
C THR A 39 0.23 9.88 -8.12
N GLN A 40 -0.59 9.94 -9.17
CA GLN A 40 -2.05 9.87 -9.07
C GLN A 40 -2.50 8.55 -8.44
N MET A 41 -1.98 7.42 -8.93
CA MET A 41 -2.29 6.11 -8.39
C MET A 41 -1.92 6.01 -6.90
N VAL A 42 -0.72 6.44 -6.49
CA VAL A 42 -0.32 6.43 -5.08
C VAL A 42 -1.25 7.30 -4.23
N ASN A 43 -1.62 8.49 -4.73
CA ASN A 43 -2.53 9.39 -4.04
C ASN A 43 -3.93 8.78 -3.90
N ASP A 44 -4.47 8.12 -4.92
CA ASP A 44 -5.79 7.49 -4.87
C ASP A 44 -5.85 6.38 -3.82
N TYR A 45 -4.83 5.51 -3.78
CA TYR A 45 -4.72 4.48 -2.74
C TYR A 45 -4.58 5.09 -1.34
N GLY A 46 -3.79 6.16 -1.23
CA GLY A 46 -3.62 6.92 0.01
C GLY A 46 -4.90 7.58 0.49
N HIS A 47 -5.74 8.11 -0.40
CA HIS A 47 -7.03 8.71 -0.03
C HIS A 47 -8.04 7.64 0.41
N ARG A 48 -8.13 6.54 -0.34
CA ARG A 48 -9.11 5.48 -0.05
C ARG A 48 -8.86 4.78 1.28
N ILE A 49 -7.60 4.57 1.68
CA ILE A 49 -7.29 3.85 2.93
C ILE A 49 -7.77 4.62 4.17
N PHE A 50 -8.05 5.93 4.08
CA PHE A 50 -8.65 6.69 5.18
C PHE A 50 -10.06 6.21 5.54
N GLY A 51 -10.80 5.62 4.58
CA GLY A 51 -12.11 5.01 4.85
C GLY A 51 -12.03 3.59 5.43
N ALA A 52 -10.84 3.02 5.59
CA ALA A 52 -10.67 1.67 6.12
C ALA A 52 -10.66 1.64 7.66
N PRO A 53 -11.04 0.52 8.29
CA PRO A 53 -10.80 0.29 9.70
C PRO A 53 -9.32 0.50 10.07
N ILE A 54 -9.06 1.07 11.26
CA ILE A 54 -7.71 1.49 11.68
C ILE A 54 -6.66 0.39 11.55
N ARG A 55 -7.01 -0.87 11.84
CA ARG A 55 -6.10 -2.02 11.71
C ARG A 55 -5.65 -2.27 10.26
N LEU A 56 -6.52 -2.05 9.28
CA LEU A 56 -6.17 -2.18 7.86
C LEU A 56 -5.31 -1.01 7.40
N ARG A 57 -5.60 0.20 7.86
CA ARG A 57 -4.77 1.38 7.58
C ARG A 57 -3.35 1.21 8.13
N MET A 58 -3.20 0.80 9.38
CA MET A 58 -1.88 0.53 9.98
C MET A 58 -1.12 -0.54 9.20
N ALA A 59 -1.78 -1.64 8.86
CA ALA A 59 -1.16 -2.70 8.06
C ALA A 59 -0.78 -2.22 6.66
N TYR A 60 -1.58 -1.36 6.03
CA TYR A 60 -1.24 -0.75 4.75
C TYR A 60 0.02 0.13 4.87
N ASP A 61 0.05 1.02 5.86
CA ASP A 61 1.20 1.90 6.10
C ASP A 61 2.48 1.06 6.30
N HIS A 62 2.43 0.00 7.12
CA HIS A 62 3.60 -0.83 7.39
C HIS A 62 4.07 -1.65 6.18
N LEU A 63 3.14 -2.28 5.46
CA LEU A 63 3.49 -3.17 4.35
C LEU A 63 3.88 -2.42 3.07
N TYR A 64 3.23 -1.29 2.79
CA TYR A 64 3.33 -0.59 1.51
C TYR A 64 4.03 0.76 1.58
N ARG A 65 3.94 1.53 2.68
CA ARG A 65 4.63 2.84 2.78
C ARG A 65 5.98 2.72 3.48
N LEU A 66 6.02 2.01 4.61
CA LEU A 66 7.25 1.65 5.31
C LEU A 66 7.94 0.42 4.72
N CYS A 67 7.33 -0.18 3.69
CA CYS A 67 7.89 -1.24 2.88
C CYS A 67 8.33 -2.51 3.66
N LYS A 68 7.82 -2.71 4.88
CA LYS A 68 8.18 -3.86 5.73
C LYS A 68 7.79 -5.18 5.08
N SER A 69 8.52 -6.24 5.44
CA SER A 69 8.08 -7.60 5.13
C SER A 69 6.93 -7.99 6.06
N GLN A 70 6.09 -8.95 5.64
CA GLN A 70 5.02 -9.45 6.50
C GLN A 70 5.58 -10.07 7.79
N LYS A 71 6.73 -10.75 7.69
CA LYS A 71 7.44 -11.33 8.83
C LYS A 71 7.92 -10.27 9.81
N THR A 72 8.58 -9.21 9.31
CA THR A 72 9.06 -8.10 10.14
C THR A 72 7.89 -7.42 10.86
N TYR A 73 6.81 -7.13 10.14
CA TYR A 73 5.64 -6.49 10.74
C TYR A 73 4.93 -7.41 11.75
N ALA A 74 4.87 -8.72 11.48
CA ALA A 74 4.31 -9.70 12.41
C ALA A 74 5.11 -9.73 13.72
N GLN A 75 6.45 -9.76 13.63
CA GLN A 75 7.34 -9.72 14.78
C GLN A 75 7.15 -8.45 15.63
N GLU A 76 7.10 -7.27 15.00
CA GLU A 76 6.89 -5.99 15.69
C GLU A 76 5.55 -5.91 16.42
N CYS A 77 4.51 -6.55 15.88
CA CYS A 77 3.20 -6.62 16.50
C CYS A 77 3.04 -7.77 17.51
N GLY A 78 4.02 -8.67 17.65
CA GLY A 78 3.89 -9.87 18.48
C GLY A 78 2.83 -10.85 17.97
N VAL A 79 2.63 -10.93 16.66
CA VAL A 79 1.61 -11.79 16.01
C VAL A 79 2.25 -12.74 15.00
N THR A 80 1.44 -13.64 14.44
CA THR A 80 1.90 -14.58 13.41
C THR A 80 1.90 -13.95 12.02
N ASP A 81 2.80 -14.42 11.15
CA ASP A 81 2.81 -14.06 9.72
C ASP A 81 1.46 -14.33 9.06
N LYS A 82 0.78 -15.42 9.46
CA LYS A 82 -0.56 -15.78 8.97
C LYS A 82 -1.60 -14.70 9.28
N TYR A 83 -1.52 -14.06 10.44
CA TYR A 83 -2.39 -12.93 10.77
C TYR A 83 -2.15 -11.74 9.83
N ILE A 84 -0.90 -11.40 9.57
CA ILE A 84 -0.54 -10.33 8.63
C ILE A 84 -0.97 -10.67 7.19
N GLN A 85 -0.86 -11.93 6.76
CA GLN A 85 -1.41 -12.39 5.47
C GLN A 85 -2.92 -12.18 5.36
N ILE A 86 -3.67 -12.41 6.45
CA ILE A 86 -5.11 -12.15 6.50
C ILE A 86 -5.38 -10.64 6.36
N LEU A 87 -4.65 -9.79 7.10
CA LEU A 87 -4.77 -8.34 6.97
C LEU A 87 -4.46 -7.87 5.54
N ASN A 88 -3.41 -8.42 4.92
CA ASN A 88 -3.05 -8.10 3.55
C ASN A 88 -4.16 -8.47 2.55
N ARG A 89 -4.77 -9.64 2.69
CA ARG A 89 -5.94 -10.03 1.88
C ARG A 89 -7.13 -9.08 2.10
N ARG A 90 -7.39 -8.68 3.34
CA ARG A 90 -8.46 -7.73 3.68
C ARG A 90 -8.21 -6.35 3.09
N ILE A 91 -6.96 -5.88 3.03
CA ILE A 91 -6.59 -4.63 2.36
C ILE A 91 -6.94 -4.71 0.87
N VAL A 92 -6.55 -5.80 0.19
CA VAL A 92 -6.87 -5.99 -1.24
C VAL A 92 -8.37 -6.00 -1.49
N ASN A 93 -9.14 -6.70 -0.65
CA ASN A 93 -10.60 -6.73 -0.77
C ASN A 93 -11.23 -5.36 -0.47
N PHE A 94 -10.72 -4.64 0.54
CA PHE A 94 -11.17 -3.28 0.85
C PHE A 94 -11.00 -2.34 -0.36
N PHE A 95 -9.84 -2.38 -1.01
CA PHE A 95 -9.62 -1.56 -2.21
C PHE A 95 -10.51 -1.99 -3.36
N TYR A 96 -10.71 -3.31 -3.55
CA TYR A 96 -11.63 -3.80 -4.57
C TYR A 96 -13.04 -3.25 -4.37
N ASP A 97 -13.56 -3.32 -3.16
CA ASP A 97 -14.86 -2.77 -2.82
C ASP A 97 -14.89 -1.26 -3.00
N SER A 98 -13.87 -0.53 -2.54
CA SER A 98 -13.80 0.93 -2.64
C SER A 98 -13.79 1.41 -4.11
N PHE A 99 -12.93 0.83 -4.96
CA PHE A 99 -12.81 1.22 -6.37
C PHE A 99 -14.01 0.81 -7.23
N ASN A 100 -14.80 -0.16 -6.80
CA ASN A 100 -15.97 -0.66 -7.54
C ASN A 100 -17.30 -0.17 -6.97
N LYS A 101 -17.36 0.30 -5.72
CA LYS A 101 -18.54 0.97 -5.14
C LYS A 101 -18.78 2.36 -5.73
N GLU A 102 -17.73 3.09 -6.10
CA GLU A 102 -17.84 4.41 -6.74
C GLU A 102 -18.33 4.38 -8.20
N GLN A 103 -18.56 3.19 -8.77
CA GLN A 103 -19.06 3.01 -10.14
C GLN A 103 -20.54 2.61 -10.19
N LYS A 104 -21.23 2.63 -9.03
CA LYS A 104 -22.68 2.47 -8.91
C LYS A 104 -23.31 3.77 -8.45
#